data_AF-A0A1F8V244-F1
#
_entry.id   AF-A0A1F8V244-F1
#
_cell.length_a   1.000
_cell.length_b   1.000
_cell.length_c   1.000
_cell.angle_alpha   90.00
_cell.angle_beta   90.00
_cell.angle_gamma   90.00
#
_symmetry.space_group_name_H-M   'P 1'
#
loop_
_entity.id
_entity.type
_entity.pdbx_description
1 polymer ?
#
loop_
_entity_poly.entity_id
_entity_poly.type
_entity_poly.pdbx_seq_one_letter_code
_entity_poly.pdbx_strand_id
1 'polypeptide(L)'
;MNFYESGAVLKLLRISNYCDINGNTVSYDAIGNPTTYWVGYNDYYMSWTGRQLDSVNIMGMDNTTYTYNESGIRTSKNRNGTVYSYTLDGSKILKETRTGNENATLYYYYDDTGSVTGFTHNGTNYYYGKNIQGDVKYIYDTNGTVVVEYCYDAWGNIISVTGSLASTIGVINPFRYRSYYYDSETGFYYLNSRYYDPQVGRFINADGLLGANQDLAGYNLFAYCSNNPVLCFLRGINENIVNSNKSV
;
A
#
# COMPACT_ATOMS: atom_id res chain seq x y z
N MET A 1 -41.45 11.10 -18.52
CA MET A 1 -40.16 11.02 -19.24
C MET A 1 -39.10 11.07 -18.15
N ASN A 2 -38.61 9.90 -17.74
CA ASN A 2 -37.72 9.77 -16.58
C ASN A 2 -36.28 9.80 -17.09
N PHE A 3 -35.49 10.76 -16.60
CA PHE A 3 -34.05 10.76 -16.79
C PHE A 3 -33.42 10.05 -15.60
N TYR A 4 -32.70 8.97 -15.90
CA TYR A 4 -31.76 8.32 -15.01
C TYR A 4 -30.53 9.25 -14.89
N GLU A 5 -30.22 9.76 -13.70
CA GLU A 5 -28.94 10.43 -13.47
C GLU A 5 -27.90 9.46 -12.90
N SER A 6 -26.78 9.47 -13.61
CA SER A 6 -25.58 8.67 -13.48
C SER A 6 -24.68 9.21 -12.38
N GLY A 7 -23.84 8.33 -11.83
CA GLY A 7 -22.97 8.60 -10.70
C GLY A 7 -21.97 9.73 -10.91
N ALA A 8 -21.77 10.48 -9.82
CA ALA A 8 -20.49 11.01 -9.33
C ALA A 8 -20.82 11.98 -8.18
N VAL A 9 -20.95 11.47 -6.95
CA VAL A 9 -21.09 12.35 -5.79
C VAL A 9 -19.69 12.86 -5.42
N LEU A 10 -19.52 14.15 -5.66
CA LEU A 10 -18.40 15.00 -5.25
C LEU A 10 -18.08 14.80 -3.75
N LYS A 11 -17.01 14.08 -3.43
CA LYS A 11 -16.60 13.81 -2.03
C LYS A 11 -15.70 14.93 -1.52
N LEU A 12 -16.30 16.08 -1.23
CA LEU A 12 -15.64 17.18 -0.52
C LEU A 12 -16.47 17.52 0.73
N LEU A 13 -16.15 16.95 1.89
CA LEU A 13 -16.42 17.46 3.24
C LEU A 13 -16.04 16.42 4.33
N ARG A 14 -15.32 16.89 5.36
CA ARG A 14 -15.05 16.34 6.71
C ARG A 14 -15.00 14.81 6.90
N ILE A 15 -13.86 14.35 7.42
CA ILE A 15 -13.52 12.98 7.88
C ILE A 15 -14.48 12.41 8.94
N SER A 16 -15.42 13.19 9.47
CA SER A 16 -16.28 12.78 10.59
C SER A 16 -17.34 11.73 10.25
N ASN A 17 -17.78 11.60 9.00
CA ASN A 17 -18.99 10.83 8.66
C ASN A 17 -18.81 9.97 7.40
N TYR A 18 -17.78 9.11 7.36
CA TYR A 18 -17.84 7.96 6.47
C TYR A 18 -18.58 6.85 7.21
N CYS A 19 -19.88 6.72 6.93
CA CYS A 19 -20.68 5.58 7.36
C CYS A 19 -20.69 4.53 6.24
N ASP A 20 -20.57 3.26 6.60
CA ASP A 20 -20.88 2.18 5.66
C ASP A 20 -22.39 2.11 5.37
N ILE A 21 -22.80 1.18 4.51
CA ILE A 21 -24.22 0.91 4.19
C ILE A 21 -25.06 0.49 5.41
N ASN A 22 -24.41 0.11 6.52
CA ASN A 22 -25.02 -0.31 7.77
C ASN A 22 -25.00 0.78 8.87
N GLY A 23 -24.42 1.96 8.60
CA GLY A 23 -24.30 3.06 9.55
C GLY A 23 -23.05 3.02 10.46
N ASN A 24 -22.10 2.12 10.22
CA ASN A 24 -20.85 2.04 10.96
C ASN A 24 -19.93 3.21 10.61
N THR A 25 -19.56 4.02 11.59
CA THR A 25 -18.67 5.18 11.42
C THR A 25 -17.21 4.78 11.58
N VAL A 26 -16.34 5.31 10.72
CA VAL A 26 -14.88 5.29 10.92
C VAL A 26 -14.54 6.07 12.20
N SER A 27 -13.85 5.41 13.13
CA SER A 27 -13.41 6.00 14.39
C SER A 27 -11.91 6.22 14.39
N TYR A 28 -11.44 7.22 15.12
CA TYR A 28 -10.04 7.62 15.16
C TYR A 28 -9.54 7.77 16.59
N ASP A 29 -8.24 7.57 16.79
CA ASP A 29 -7.55 8.00 18.01
C ASP A 29 -7.29 9.52 18.01
N ALA A 30 -6.63 10.02 19.07
CA ALA A 30 -6.37 11.45 19.26
C ALA A 30 -5.41 12.08 18.22
N ILE A 31 -4.66 11.27 17.48
CA ILE A 31 -3.69 11.74 16.47
C ILE A 31 -4.10 11.36 15.03
N GLY A 32 -5.35 10.90 14.85
CA GLY A 32 -5.94 10.69 13.53
C GLY A 32 -5.58 9.35 12.89
N ASN A 33 -5.20 8.34 13.67
CA ASN A 33 -5.16 6.97 13.17
C ASN A 33 -6.54 6.31 13.33
N PRO A 34 -7.03 5.55 12.33
CA PRO A 34 -8.34 4.91 12.41
C PRO A 34 -8.28 3.71 13.36
N THR A 35 -9.18 3.62 14.33
CA THR A 35 -9.36 2.44 15.20
C THR A 35 -10.44 1.49 14.67
N THR A 36 -11.40 2.03 13.92
CA THR A 36 -12.30 1.28 13.06
C THR A 36 -12.23 1.85 11.66
N TYR A 37 -12.28 1.00 10.63
CA TYR A 37 -12.24 1.42 9.23
C TYR A 37 -13.11 0.50 8.38
N TRP A 38 -13.49 0.93 7.17
CA TRP A 38 -14.40 0.17 6.31
C TRP A 38 -13.99 0.29 4.84
N VAL A 39 -13.75 -0.87 4.22
CA VAL A 39 -13.21 -1.00 2.86
C VAL A 39 -13.90 -2.19 2.20
N GLY A 40 -14.49 -1.97 1.02
CA GLY A 40 -15.09 -3.05 0.23
C GLY A 40 -16.11 -3.92 0.97
N TYR A 41 -16.95 -3.34 1.83
CA TYR A 41 -17.93 -4.04 2.68
C TYR A 41 -17.37 -4.83 3.87
N ASN A 42 -16.07 -4.72 4.17
CA ASN A 42 -15.46 -5.39 5.31
C ASN A 42 -15.15 -4.40 6.43
N ASP A 43 -15.37 -4.84 7.67
CA ASP A 43 -15.06 -4.09 8.88
C ASP A 43 -13.63 -4.37 9.35
N TYR A 44 -12.85 -3.31 9.54
CA TYR A 44 -11.47 -3.35 9.99
C TYR A 44 -11.39 -2.78 11.40
N TYR A 45 -10.74 -3.52 12.29
CA TYR A 45 -10.38 -3.06 13.64
C TYR A 45 -8.87 -2.95 13.72
N MET A 46 -8.38 -1.79 14.16
CA MET A 46 -6.95 -1.47 14.12
C MET A 46 -6.45 -0.98 15.47
N SER A 47 -5.23 -1.39 15.82
CA SER A 47 -4.51 -0.88 16.98
C SER A 47 -3.21 -0.22 16.56
N TRP A 48 -2.82 0.83 17.27
CA TRP A 48 -1.67 1.66 16.91
C TRP A 48 -0.81 2.00 18.13
N THR A 49 0.50 2.05 17.92
CA THR A 49 1.48 2.65 18.84
C THR A 49 2.06 3.89 18.18
N GLY A 50 1.65 5.06 18.64
CA GLY A 50 1.93 6.30 17.92
C GLY A 50 1.33 6.23 16.51
N ARG A 51 2.16 6.40 15.47
CA ARG A 51 1.73 6.29 14.05
C ARG A 51 2.01 4.92 13.42
N GLN A 52 2.46 3.95 14.21
CA GLN A 52 2.75 2.60 13.76
C GLN A 52 1.53 1.71 13.97
N LEU A 53 1.12 1.00 12.92
CA LEU A 53 0.00 0.08 12.96
C LEU A 53 0.47 -1.22 13.61
N ASP A 54 -0.04 -1.56 14.78
CA ASP A 54 0.35 -2.77 15.52
C ASP A 54 -0.43 -3.99 15.02
N SER A 55 -1.73 -3.81 14.74
CA SER A 55 -2.57 -4.89 14.25
C SER A 55 -3.75 -4.41 13.41
N VAL A 56 -4.20 -5.28 12.51
CA VAL A 56 -5.45 -5.17 11.76
C VAL A 56 -6.20 -6.48 11.89
N ASN A 57 -7.45 -6.41 12.33
CA ASN A 57 -8.41 -7.50 12.26
C ASN A 57 -9.53 -7.12 11.28
N ILE A 58 -9.67 -7.91 10.22
CA ILE A 58 -10.75 -7.81 9.25
C ILE A 58 -11.79 -8.85 9.64
N MET A 59 -12.99 -8.40 9.99
CA MET A 59 -14.02 -9.26 10.60
C MET A 59 -14.28 -10.49 9.72
N GLY A 60 -14.07 -11.68 10.30
CA GLY A 60 -14.31 -12.96 9.64
C GLY A 60 -13.32 -13.35 8.55
N MET A 61 -12.22 -12.60 8.35
CA MET A 61 -11.28 -12.83 7.24
C MET A 61 -9.82 -12.97 7.70
N ASP A 62 -9.20 -11.87 8.09
CA ASP A 62 -7.75 -11.79 8.30
C ASP A 62 -7.43 -11.14 9.64
N ASN A 63 -6.46 -11.68 10.35
CA ASN A 63 -5.82 -11.05 11.49
C ASN A 63 -4.33 -10.93 11.21
N THR A 64 -3.84 -9.69 11.24
CA THR A 64 -2.43 -9.40 10.96
C THR A 64 -1.85 -8.51 12.04
N THR A 65 -0.67 -8.87 12.54
CA THR A 65 0.13 -8.04 13.43
C THR A 65 1.42 -7.62 12.77
N TYR A 66 1.98 -6.50 13.18
CA TYR A 66 3.20 -5.92 12.60
C TYR A 66 4.22 -5.60 13.68
N THR A 67 5.50 -5.63 13.33
CA THR A 67 6.58 -5.12 14.19
C THR A 67 7.49 -4.19 13.41
N TYR A 68 8.16 -3.29 14.13
CA TYR A 68 8.97 -2.22 13.57
C TYR A 68 10.31 -2.14 14.29
N ASN A 69 11.34 -1.62 13.61
CA ASN A 69 12.60 -1.25 14.25
C ASN A 69 12.49 0.13 14.92
N GLU A 70 13.57 0.56 15.58
CA GLU A 70 13.67 1.86 16.25
C GLU A 70 13.47 3.07 15.31
N SER A 71 13.75 2.91 14.02
CA SER A 71 13.51 3.93 12.98
C SER A 71 12.08 3.92 12.44
N GLY A 72 11.22 3.04 12.97
CA GLY A 72 9.83 2.88 12.56
C GLY A 72 9.63 2.19 11.22
N ILE A 73 10.63 1.49 10.70
CA ILE A 73 10.50 0.66 9.50
C ILE A 73 10.03 -0.74 9.91
N ARG A 74 9.02 -1.25 9.20
CA ARG A 74 8.42 -2.55 9.47
C ARG A 74 9.43 -3.67 9.26
N THR A 75 9.65 -4.48 10.29
CA THR A 75 10.61 -5.60 10.30
C THR A 75 9.94 -6.96 10.16
N SER A 76 8.66 -7.07 10.52
CA SER A 76 7.87 -8.26 10.22
C SER A 76 6.37 -8.00 10.17
N LYS A 77 5.63 -8.96 9.61
CA LYS A 77 4.19 -9.13 9.82
C LYS A 77 3.83 -10.58 10.10
N ASN A 78 2.80 -10.83 10.89
CA ASN A 78 2.22 -12.16 11.07
C ASN A 78 0.76 -12.11 10.63
N ARG A 79 0.46 -12.73 9.49
CA ARG A 79 -0.90 -12.82 8.94
C ARG A 79 -1.42 -14.24 9.18
N ASN A 80 -2.42 -14.40 10.04
CA ASN A 80 -3.08 -15.68 10.31
C ASN A 80 -2.10 -16.85 10.55
N GLY A 81 -0.97 -16.61 11.24
CA GLY A 81 0.05 -17.61 11.54
C GLY A 81 1.17 -17.77 10.51
N THR A 82 1.08 -17.09 9.35
CA THR A 82 2.23 -16.96 8.43
C THR A 82 3.03 -15.73 8.81
N VAL A 83 4.28 -15.93 9.21
CA VAL A 83 5.22 -14.87 9.59
C VAL A 83 6.05 -14.47 8.39
N TYR A 84 6.07 -13.18 8.10
CA TYR A 84 6.84 -12.52 7.05
C TYR A 84 7.93 -11.71 7.74
N SER A 85 9.19 -12.11 7.62
CA SER A 85 10.33 -11.43 8.21
C SER A 85 11.15 -10.71 7.15
N TYR A 86 11.52 -9.45 7.42
CA TYR A 86 12.21 -8.58 6.46
C TYR A 86 13.67 -8.37 6.85
N THR A 87 14.58 -8.53 5.89
CA THR A 87 15.96 -8.01 5.99
C THR A 87 16.02 -6.68 5.26
N LEU A 88 16.48 -5.64 5.97
CA LEU A 88 16.38 -4.26 5.54
C LEU A 88 17.75 -3.65 5.21
N ASP A 89 17.76 -2.71 4.27
CA ASP A 89 18.82 -1.72 4.06
C ASP A 89 18.19 -0.33 4.10
N GLY A 90 18.36 0.36 5.23
CA GLY A 90 17.57 1.54 5.56
C GLY A 90 16.08 1.24 5.58
N SER A 91 15.34 1.80 4.63
CA SER A 91 13.90 1.55 4.43
C SER A 91 13.59 0.52 3.33
N LYS A 92 14.61 0.05 2.60
CA LYS A 92 14.42 -0.92 1.52
C LYS A 92 14.34 -2.33 2.10
N ILE A 93 13.41 -3.14 1.58
CA ILE A 93 13.33 -4.56 1.91
C ILE A 93 14.22 -5.31 0.91
N LEU A 94 15.35 -5.84 1.37
CA LEU A 94 16.24 -6.65 0.54
C LEU A 94 15.79 -8.10 0.45
N LYS A 95 15.20 -8.61 1.52
CA LYS A 95 14.74 -10.00 1.61
C LYS A 95 13.46 -10.08 2.42
N GLU A 96 12.57 -10.96 1.98
CA GLU A 96 11.39 -11.39 2.72
C GLU A 96 11.43 -12.90 2.89
N THR A 97 11.24 -13.38 4.12
CA THR A 97 11.11 -14.80 4.42
C THR A 97 9.74 -15.06 5.02
N ARG A 98 8.96 -15.94 4.40
CA ARG A 98 7.66 -16.39 4.90
C ARG A 98 7.84 -17.76 5.55
N THR A 99 7.31 -17.92 6.76
CA THR A 99 7.28 -19.18 7.49
C THR A 99 5.92 -19.45 8.12
N GLY A 100 5.58 -20.71 8.35
CA GLY A 100 4.29 -21.13 8.93
C GLY A 100 3.44 -21.83 7.88
N ASN A 101 2.22 -21.33 7.66
CA ASN A 101 1.28 -21.93 6.70
C ASN A 101 1.74 -21.82 5.24
N GLU A 102 2.48 -20.75 4.92
CA GLU A 102 3.11 -20.54 3.62
C GLU A 102 4.62 -20.34 3.81
N ASN A 103 5.44 -21.11 3.08
CA ASN A 103 6.90 -20.99 3.13
C ASN A 103 7.42 -20.44 1.80
N ALA A 104 8.14 -19.32 1.86
CA ALA A 104 8.75 -18.70 0.69
C ALA A 104 9.95 -17.85 1.10
N THR A 105 10.92 -17.72 0.21
CA THR A 105 11.99 -16.73 0.34
C THR A 105 12.04 -15.88 -0.92
N LEU A 106 11.95 -14.57 -0.73
CA LEU A 106 12.07 -13.57 -1.77
C LEU A 106 13.32 -12.71 -1.53
N TYR A 107 14.13 -12.53 -2.56
CA TYR A 107 15.25 -11.56 -2.56
C TYR A 107 14.95 -10.49 -3.60
N TYR A 108 14.91 -9.23 -3.20
CA TYR A 108 14.55 -8.13 -4.08
C TYR A 108 15.79 -7.45 -4.66
N TYR A 109 15.72 -7.09 -5.94
CA TYR A 109 16.78 -6.38 -6.64
C TYR A 109 16.45 -4.90 -6.75
N TYR A 110 17.47 -4.06 -6.70
CA TYR A 110 17.33 -2.62 -6.84
C TYR A 110 18.38 -2.11 -7.84
N ASP A 111 18.03 -1.06 -8.57
CA ASP A 111 19.02 -0.30 -9.34
C ASP A 111 19.76 0.72 -8.46
N ASP A 112 20.67 1.47 -9.08
CA ASP A 112 21.48 2.51 -8.44
C ASP A 112 20.65 3.70 -7.92
N THR A 113 19.48 3.95 -8.52
CA THR A 113 18.51 4.95 -8.04
C THR A 113 17.69 4.46 -6.84
N GLY A 114 17.75 3.16 -6.54
CA GLY A 114 16.99 2.54 -5.46
C GLY A 114 15.59 2.09 -5.86
N SER A 115 15.28 2.04 -7.16
CA SER A 115 14.04 1.47 -7.67
C SER A 115 14.12 -0.05 -7.69
N VAL A 116 13.10 -0.75 -7.17
CA VAL A 116 13.08 -2.22 -7.16
C VAL A 116 12.95 -2.77 -8.59
N THR A 117 13.84 -3.60 -9.08
CA THR A 117 13.86 -4.04 -10.49
C THR A 117 13.39 -5.47 -10.70
N GLY A 118 13.24 -6.25 -9.64
CA GLY A 118 12.79 -7.63 -9.71
C GLY A 118 12.99 -8.37 -8.41
N PHE A 119 12.90 -9.69 -8.46
CA PHE A 119 13.13 -10.55 -7.31
C PHE A 119 13.49 -11.98 -7.68
N THR A 120 14.17 -12.68 -6.78
CA THR A 120 14.22 -14.15 -6.77
C THR A 120 13.08 -14.67 -5.89
N HIS A 121 12.35 -15.69 -6.33
CA HIS A 121 11.47 -16.50 -5.48
C HIS A 121 11.96 -17.95 -5.46
N ASN A 122 12.35 -18.45 -4.29
CA ASN A 122 12.84 -19.81 -4.08
C ASN A 122 13.90 -20.28 -5.11
N GLY A 123 14.83 -19.38 -5.46
CA GLY A 123 15.91 -19.64 -6.41
C GLY A 123 15.60 -19.32 -7.89
N THR A 124 14.36 -19.00 -8.23
CA THR A 124 13.97 -18.59 -9.59
C THR A 124 13.88 -17.08 -9.72
N ASN A 125 14.49 -16.50 -10.75
CA ASN A 125 14.54 -15.05 -10.94
C ASN A 125 13.38 -14.52 -11.77
N TYR A 126 12.90 -13.35 -11.40
CA TYR A 126 11.84 -12.61 -12.07
C TYR A 126 12.20 -11.12 -12.13
N TYR A 127 11.79 -10.45 -13.22
CA TYR A 127 12.15 -9.06 -13.49
C TYR A 127 10.91 -8.20 -13.73
N TYR A 128 10.91 -6.95 -13.25
CA TYR A 128 9.78 -6.06 -13.39
C TYR A 128 9.84 -5.25 -14.69
N GLY A 129 8.72 -5.23 -15.42
CA GLY A 129 8.44 -4.20 -16.43
C GLY A 129 7.61 -3.09 -15.82
N LYS A 130 8.14 -1.86 -15.81
CA LYS A 130 7.46 -0.71 -15.21
C LYS A 130 7.00 0.31 -16.24
N ASN A 131 5.95 1.05 -15.91
CA ASN A 131 5.60 2.29 -16.63
C ASN A 131 6.46 3.48 -16.13
N ILE A 132 6.26 4.65 -16.73
CA ILE A 132 6.97 5.89 -16.35
C ILE A 132 6.68 6.37 -14.92
N GLN A 133 5.56 5.94 -14.34
CA GLN A 133 5.19 6.25 -12.95
C GLN A 133 5.87 5.32 -11.95
N GLY A 134 6.58 4.28 -12.42
CA GLY A 134 7.18 3.26 -11.57
C GLY A 134 6.22 2.15 -11.14
N ASP A 135 5.05 2.04 -11.76
CA ASP A 135 4.11 0.94 -11.51
C ASP A 135 4.65 -0.34 -12.14
N VAL A 136 4.71 -1.43 -11.38
CA VAL A 136 5.03 -2.76 -11.93
C VAL A 136 3.87 -3.24 -12.79
N LYS A 137 4.00 -3.14 -14.11
CA LYS A 137 2.99 -3.58 -15.08
C LYS A 137 3.16 -5.03 -15.49
N TYR A 138 4.39 -5.51 -15.55
CA TYR A 138 4.71 -6.85 -16.00
C TYR A 138 5.72 -7.52 -15.08
N ILE A 139 5.66 -8.84 -15.00
CA ILE A 139 6.74 -9.68 -14.48
C ILE A 139 7.22 -10.58 -15.61
N TYR A 140 8.52 -10.54 -15.87
CA TYR A 140 9.20 -11.40 -16.83
C TYR A 140 9.89 -12.56 -16.14
N ASP A 141 9.89 -13.74 -16.76
CA ASP A 141 10.76 -14.84 -16.38
C ASP A 141 12.21 -14.65 -16.91
N THR A 142 13.09 -15.61 -16.64
CA THR A 142 14.49 -15.59 -17.11
C THR A 142 14.64 -15.66 -18.62
N ASN A 143 13.60 -16.05 -19.36
CA ASN A 143 13.60 -16.10 -20.82
C ASN A 143 13.08 -14.78 -21.44
N GLY A 144 12.70 -13.79 -20.62
CA GLY A 144 12.09 -12.55 -21.09
C GLY A 144 10.61 -12.71 -21.48
N THR A 145 9.95 -13.78 -21.06
CA THR A 145 8.51 -13.99 -21.30
C THR A 145 7.69 -13.31 -20.22
N VAL A 146 6.64 -12.57 -20.61
CA VAL A 146 5.67 -11.99 -19.66
C VAL A 146 4.88 -13.13 -19.02
N VAL A 147 5.06 -13.34 -17.73
CA VAL A 147 4.36 -14.38 -16.94
C VAL A 147 3.26 -13.80 -16.06
N VAL A 148 3.32 -12.50 -15.76
CA VAL A 148 2.28 -11.75 -15.04
C VAL A 148 2.11 -10.38 -15.68
N GLU A 149 0.86 -9.94 -15.79
CA GLU A 149 0.49 -8.57 -16.10
C GLU A 149 -0.49 -8.03 -15.04
N TYR A 150 -0.21 -6.83 -14.53
CA TYR A 150 -1.08 -6.11 -13.61
C TYR A 150 -1.77 -4.95 -14.33
N CYS A 151 -3.08 -4.83 -14.15
CA CYS A 151 -3.83 -3.64 -14.55
C CYS A 151 -4.27 -2.85 -13.31
N TYR A 152 -4.03 -1.54 -13.33
CA TYR A 152 -4.40 -0.64 -12.24
C TYR A 152 -5.32 0.45 -12.75
N ASP A 153 -6.19 0.97 -11.87
CA ASP A 153 -6.79 2.28 -12.09
C ASP A 153 -5.80 3.41 -11.74
N ALA A 154 -6.23 4.66 -11.92
CA ALA A 154 -5.39 5.84 -11.66
C ALA A 154 -4.99 6.00 -10.19
N TRP A 155 -5.69 5.36 -9.25
CA TRP A 155 -5.44 5.43 -7.81
C TRP A 155 -4.68 4.21 -7.28
N GLY A 156 -4.32 3.27 -8.15
CA GLY A 156 -3.57 2.06 -7.79
C GLY A 156 -4.45 0.89 -7.36
N ASN A 157 -5.76 0.94 -7.55
CA ASN A 157 -6.62 -0.24 -7.38
C ASN A 157 -6.29 -1.25 -8.47
N ILE A 158 -6.18 -2.52 -8.09
CA ILE A 158 -5.88 -3.60 -9.03
C ILE A 158 -7.17 -3.99 -9.74
N ILE A 159 -7.24 -3.71 -11.04
CA ILE A 159 -8.37 -4.06 -11.91
C ILE A 159 -8.28 -5.54 -12.29
N SER A 160 -7.07 -6.02 -12.62
CA SER A 160 -6.85 -7.42 -12.99
C SER A 160 -5.41 -7.85 -12.80
N VAL A 161 -5.22 -9.15 -12.59
CA VAL A 161 -3.92 -9.84 -12.64
C VAL A 161 -4.05 -11.01 -13.60
N THR A 162 -3.30 -10.98 -14.69
CA THR A 162 -3.37 -11.97 -15.78
C THR A 162 -1.99 -12.54 -16.09
N GLY A 163 -1.93 -13.60 -16.90
CA GLY A 163 -0.68 -14.30 -17.27
C GLY A 163 -0.58 -15.72 -16.71
N SER A 164 0.40 -16.47 -17.21
CA SER A 164 0.57 -17.91 -16.91
C SER A 164 0.90 -18.18 -15.44
N LEU A 165 1.51 -17.22 -14.73
CA LEU A 165 1.85 -17.32 -13.31
C LEU A 165 1.10 -16.29 -12.45
N ALA A 166 -0.04 -15.79 -12.93
CA ALA A 166 -0.86 -14.81 -12.22
C ALA A 166 -1.29 -15.27 -10.81
N SER A 167 -1.72 -16.54 -10.69
CA SER A 167 -2.19 -17.13 -9.43
C SER A 167 -1.07 -17.54 -8.48
N THR A 168 0.20 -17.46 -8.91
CA THR A 168 1.37 -17.83 -8.09
C THR A 168 2.28 -16.62 -7.91
N ILE A 169 3.10 -16.30 -8.91
CA ILE A 169 4.04 -15.18 -8.89
C ILE A 169 3.30 -13.83 -8.83
N GLY A 170 2.16 -13.73 -9.50
CA GLY A 170 1.34 -12.52 -9.46
C GLY A 170 0.76 -12.23 -8.08
N VAL A 171 0.38 -13.27 -7.34
CA VAL A 171 -0.12 -13.17 -5.96
C VAL A 171 1.05 -12.92 -4.98
N ILE A 172 2.17 -13.64 -5.14
CA ILE A 172 3.26 -13.61 -4.17
C ILE A 172 4.02 -12.27 -4.16
N ASN A 173 4.11 -11.60 -5.31
CA ASN A 173 4.80 -10.32 -5.43
C ASN A 173 4.05 -9.19 -4.69
N PRO A 174 4.68 -8.57 -3.68
CA PRO A 174 4.09 -7.43 -2.98
C PRO A 174 4.36 -6.09 -3.67
N PHE A 175 5.43 -5.94 -4.46
CA PHE A 175 5.77 -4.66 -5.08
C PHE A 175 4.93 -4.41 -6.33
N ARG A 176 4.04 -3.41 -6.28
CA ARG A 176 2.99 -3.21 -7.30
C ARG A 176 2.93 -1.75 -7.79
N TYR A 177 1.79 -1.06 -7.60
CA TYR A 177 1.61 0.34 -7.96
C TYR A 177 2.71 1.21 -7.35
N ARG A 178 3.36 2.02 -8.18
CA ARG A 178 4.54 2.85 -7.86
C ARG A 178 5.65 2.13 -7.10
N SER A 179 5.74 0.81 -7.27
CA SER A 179 6.67 -0.02 -6.52
C SER A 179 6.49 0.05 -5.00
N TYR A 180 5.29 0.36 -4.52
CA TYR A 180 4.96 0.25 -3.10
C TYR A 180 4.67 -1.19 -2.72
N TYR A 181 4.89 -1.52 -1.44
CA TYR A 181 4.60 -2.83 -0.88
C TYR A 181 3.11 -2.96 -0.63
N TYR A 182 2.44 -3.86 -1.35
CA TYR A 182 1.01 -4.13 -1.23
C TYR A 182 0.74 -5.24 -0.22
N ASP A 183 0.02 -4.91 0.85
CA ASP A 183 -0.48 -5.86 1.83
C ASP A 183 -1.80 -6.44 1.33
N SER A 184 -1.73 -7.62 0.69
CA SER A 184 -2.88 -8.26 0.04
C SER A 184 -4.02 -8.59 1.00
N GLU A 185 -3.71 -8.79 2.28
CA GLU A 185 -4.68 -9.01 3.34
C GLU A 185 -5.56 -7.78 3.61
N THR A 186 -5.01 -6.57 3.50
CA THR A 186 -5.73 -5.34 3.81
C THR A 186 -6.22 -4.62 2.57
N GLY A 187 -5.54 -4.81 1.44
CA GLY A 187 -5.72 -3.99 0.24
C GLY A 187 -4.97 -2.67 0.29
N PHE A 188 -4.13 -2.45 1.29
CA PHE A 188 -3.35 -1.22 1.44
C PHE A 188 -1.95 -1.33 0.86
N TYR A 189 -1.39 -0.19 0.51
CA TYR A 189 0.03 -0.04 0.24
C TYR A 189 0.73 0.49 1.49
N TYR A 190 1.79 -0.19 1.91
CA TYR A 190 2.69 0.23 2.97
C TYR A 190 3.78 1.16 2.41
N LEU A 191 3.83 2.39 2.92
CA LEU A 191 4.79 3.43 2.55
C LEU A 191 5.58 3.87 3.80
N ASN A 192 6.19 2.89 4.47
CA ASN A 192 7.02 3.06 5.68
C ASN A 192 6.28 3.60 6.92
N SER A 193 5.96 4.89 6.94
CA SER A 193 5.29 5.54 8.07
C SER A 193 3.79 5.72 7.87
N ARG A 194 3.28 5.44 6.66
CA ARG A 194 1.86 5.55 6.31
C ARG A 194 1.35 4.38 5.51
N TYR A 195 0.04 4.17 5.62
CA TYR A 195 -0.71 3.18 4.87
C TYR A 195 -1.65 3.89 3.89
N TYR A 196 -1.57 3.54 2.62
CA TYR A 196 -2.37 4.13 1.55
C TYR A 196 -3.48 3.17 1.12
N ASP A 197 -4.70 3.67 1.13
CA ASP A 197 -5.88 2.96 0.64
C ASP A 197 -6.19 3.40 -0.79
N PRO A 198 -5.96 2.54 -1.79
CA PRO A 198 -6.25 2.87 -3.19
C PRO A 198 -7.75 2.97 -3.47
N GLN A 199 -8.61 2.26 -2.72
CA GLN A 199 -10.05 2.26 -2.94
C GLN A 199 -10.65 3.61 -2.55
N VAL A 200 -10.13 4.24 -1.51
CA VAL A 200 -10.54 5.58 -1.06
C VAL A 200 -9.65 6.68 -1.65
N GLY A 201 -8.47 6.34 -2.17
CA GLY A 201 -7.54 7.25 -2.83
C GLY A 201 -6.80 8.17 -1.86
N ARG A 202 -6.49 7.71 -0.64
CA ARG A 202 -5.85 8.53 0.41
C ARG A 202 -5.05 7.70 1.41
N PHE A 203 -4.20 8.36 2.20
CA PHE A 203 -3.61 7.75 3.38
C PHE A 203 -4.67 7.54 4.46
N ILE A 204 -4.58 6.43 5.19
CA ILE A 204 -5.51 6.13 6.29
C ILE A 204 -5.08 6.79 7.60
N ASN A 205 -3.77 7.00 7.80
CA ASN A 205 -3.21 7.70 8.95
C ASN A 205 -2.63 9.06 8.55
N ALA A 206 -2.78 10.05 9.43
CA ALA A 206 -2.34 11.42 9.21
C ALA A 206 -0.82 11.52 9.01
N ASP A 207 -0.36 12.40 8.11
CA ASP A 207 1.05 12.82 7.99
C ASP A 207 1.55 13.43 9.31
N GLY A 208 2.78 13.10 9.71
CA GLY A 208 3.43 13.71 10.88
C GLY A 208 3.94 15.12 10.58
N LEU A 209 4.04 15.50 9.29
CA LEU A 209 4.49 16.81 8.84
C LEU A 209 3.31 17.69 8.39
N LEU A 210 2.90 18.61 9.25
CA LEU A 210 1.91 19.65 8.92
C LEU A 210 2.51 20.67 7.94
N GLY A 211 1.79 20.98 6.86
CA GLY A 211 2.14 22.09 5.96
C GLY A 211 3.34 21.82 5.06
N ALA A 212 3.69 20.55 4.81
CA ALA A 212 4.88 20.17 4.04
C ALA A 212 4.97 20.81 2.64
N ASN A 213 3.82 21.11 2.02
CA ASN A 213 3.73 21.72 0.69
C ASN A 213 3.53 23.24 0.70
N GLN A 214 3.44 23.87 1.88
CA GLN A 214 3.15 25.31 2.08
C GLN A 214 1.92 25.84 1.30
N ASP A 215 1.04 24.94 0.86
CA ASP A 215 -0.22 25.23 0.19
C ASP A 215 -1.40 24.65 0.99
N LEU A 216 -2.63 25.04 0.63
CA LEU A 216 -3.84 24.57 1.34
C LEU A 216 -3.99 23.03 1.30
N ALA A 217 -3.45 22.38 0.25
CA ALA A 217 -3.46 20.93 0.10
C ALA A 217 -2.47 20.25 1.08
N GLY A 218 -1.35 20.89 1.41
CA GLY A 218 -0.37 20.46 2.40
C GLY A 218 -0.86 20.46 3.85
N TYR A 219 -2.05 21.02 4.11
CA TYR A 219 -2.74 20.90 5.40
C TYR A 219 -3.71 19.71 5.44
N ASN A 220 -3.96 19.04 4.32
CA ASN A 220 -4.68 17.77 4.33
C ASN A 220 -3.70 16.62 4.59
N LEU A 221 -3.55 16.26 5.87
CA LEU A 221 -2.65 15.22 6.34
C LEU A 221 -2.91 13.82 5.76
N PHE A 222 -4.04 13.62 5.08
CA PHE A 222 -4.44 12.35 4.48
C PHE A 222 -4.33 12.35 2.95
N ALA A 223 -4.08 13.50 2.32
CA ALA A 223 -4.08 13.62 0.87
C ALA A 223 -2.96 12.78 0.23
N TYR A 224 -3.32 12.00 -0.78
CA TYR A 224 -2.35 11.32 -1.63
C TYR A 224 -2.14 12.15 -2.90
N CYS A 225 -0.88 12.50 -3.20
CA CYS A 225 -0.50 13.17 -4.45
C CYS A 225 -1.30 14.44 -4.77
N SER A 226 -1.67 15.23 -3.76
CA SER A 226 -2.54 16.41 -3.89
C SER A 226 -3.84 16.13 -4.69
N ASN A 227 -4.38 14.92 -4.55
CA ASN A 227 -5.54 14.39 -5.28
C ASN A 227 -5.35 14.26 -6.81
N ASN A 228 -4.11 14.23 -7.30
CA ASN A 228 -3.79 13.96 -8.71
C ASN A 228 -2.71 12.87 -8.81
N PRO A 229 -3.10 11.58 -8.71
CA PRO A 229 -2.15 10.48 -8.68
C PRO A 229 -1.41 10.31 -10.01
N VAL A 230 -2.03 10.67 -11.15
CA VAL A 230 -1.42 10.55 -12.49
C VAL A 230 -0.23 11.49 -12.67
N LEU A 231 -0.34 12.75 -12.24
CA LEU A 231 0.71 13.78 -12.44
C LEU A 231 1.65 13.96 -11.25
N CYS A 232 1.54 13.12 -10.23
CA CYS A 232 2.26 13.28 -8.97
C CYS A 232 3.79 13.27 -9.09
N PHE A 233 4.35 12.69 -10.16
CA PHE A 233 5.78 12.81 -10.49
C PHE A 233 6.15 14.02 -11.36
N LEU A 234 5.23 14.51 -12.20
CA LEU A 234 5.52 15.57 -13.17
C LEU A 234 5.49 16.98 -12.56
N ARG A 235 5.00 17.13 -11.33
CA ARG A 235 4.92 18.42 -10.62
C ARG A 235 6.05 18.70 -9.63
N GLY A 236 7.12 17.89 -9.61
CA GLY A 236 8.25 18.12 -8.70
C GLY A 236 7.90 17.95 -7.22
N ILE A 237 6.82 17.22 -6.91
CA ILE A 237 6.54 16.77 -5.55
C ILE A 237 7.62 15.73 -5.23
N ASN A 238 8.57 16.14 -4.40
CA ASN A 238 9.71 15.33 -3.99
C ASN A 238 9.22 13.97 -3.49
N GLU A 239 9.80 12.84 -3.94
CA GLU A 239 9.46 11.48 -3.45
C GLU A 239 9.54 11.39 -1.92
N ASN A 240 10.40 12.23 -1.32
CA ASN A 240 10.55 12.45 0.11
C ASN A 240 9.28 12.94 0.85
N ILE A 241 8.30 13.51 0.15
CA ILE A 241 7.04 14.02 0.73
C ILE A 241 5.97 12.92 0.78
N VAL A 242 5.97 12.00 -0.19
CA VAL A 242 5.08 10.83 -0.15
C VAL A 242 5.55 9.83 0.91
N ASN A 243 6.86 9.74 1.12
CA ASN A 243 7.52 8.78 2.02
C ASN A 243 8.10 9.43 3.29
N SER A 244 7.54 10.54 3.80
CA SER A 244 8.14 11.36 4.86
C SER A 244 8.43 10.57 6.17
N ASN A 245 9.64 9.99 6.22
CA ASN A 245 10.27 9.38 7.40
C ASN A 245 11.08 10.40 8.22
N LYS A 246 10.68 11.68 8.21
CA LYS A 246 11.31 12.66 9.11
C LYS A 246 10.62 12.59 10.46
N SER A 247 11.04 11.61 11.26
CA SER A 247 10.90 11.64 12.70
C SER A 247 11.50 12.95 13.22
N VAL A 248 10.72 13.71 13.97
CA VAL A 248 11.24 14.55 15.06
C VAL A 248 10.95 13.79 16.34
#